data_AF-A0A2V5XBV3-F1
#
_entry.id   AF-A0A2V5XBV3-F1
#
_cell.length_a   1.000
_cell.length_b   1.000
_cell.length_c   1.000
_cell.angle_alpha   90.00
_cell.angle_beta   90.00
_cell.angle_gamma   90.00
#
_symmetry.space_group_name_H-M   'P 1'
#
loop_
_entity.id
_entity.type
_entity.pdbx_description
1 polymer ?
#
loop_
_entity_poly.entity_id
_entity_poly.type
_entity_poly.pdbx_seq_one_letter_code
_entity_poly.pdbx_strand_id
1 'polypeptide(L)'
;MGVILFGEAFSFAQSAPLNDDFESRIVLTGSSVTFTGTLQNATIQPGEPKAESPPGSFSVWPYEYYVQMTNASVWWSWVASTSGPVTLEVLSFSTNDFKLGAIDVWTGTNLPSGSNFVAGISLDIGRHPFLTFSASPGTTYQLRVVGTNYGDFTLRVTETNKPIIVVQPFSRTVSTNGSVFFSVVAAGNPPFSQPFSYQWRFNGVDLPGETLPILSMDNLTTNQSGGYSVIVSNAVGGTISDTVNLYVTEATATPRLTSMGNVIGQFDFSILGEPGRLYRIQSSTNLIDWSEEKSFPKEFIYYGSSSVRQRNGLVYNNQNVFSVPQSSPHRFYRTTDYVPPLAACINNLAAIRFAKEIWSLENKGLGTFGTTPDASQIAPYLKNGGPACPLAGPRGTFQVSYMIHQLSSNPSCNFGHILEEPEY
;
A
#
# COMPACT_ATOMS: atom_id res chain seq x y z
N MET A 1 -79.05 -8.54 -17.14
CA MET A 1 -78.30 -7.93 -16.02
C MET A 1 -77.59 -9.05 -15.28
N GLY A 2 -76.27 -9.08 -15.33
CA GLY A 2 -75.42 -10.03 -14.65
C GLY A 2 -73.99 -9.54 -14.74
N VAL A 3 -73.61 -8.68 -13.80
CA VAL A 3 -72.27 -8.10 -13.71
C VAL A 3 -71.33 -9.19 -13.20
N ILE A 4 -70.29 -9.51 -13.96
CA ILE A 4 -69.19 -10.35 -13.51
C ILE A 4 -68.26 -9.45 -12.69
N LEU A 5 -68.08 -9.77 -11.41
CA LEU A 5 -67.15 -9.11 -10.50
C LEU A 5 -65.71 -9.40 -10.95
N PHE A 6 -64.90 -8.34 -11.07
CA PHE A 6 -63.46 -8.42 -11.31
C PHE A 6 -62.79 -9.16 -10.15
N GLY A 7 -61.94 -10.14 -10.49
CA GLY A 7 -61.07 -10.81 -9.54
C GLY A 7 -60.09 -9.82 -8.91
N GLU A 8 -59.98 -9.87 -7.59
CA GLU A 8 -58.96 -9.16 -6.84
C GLU A 8 -57.58 -9.70 -7.26
N ALA A 9 -56.70 -8.81 -7.72
CA ALA A 9 -55.30 -9.13 -7.91
C ALA A 9 -54.66 -9.33 -6.53
N PHE A 10 -54.41 -10.58 -6.15
CA PHE A 10 -53.53 -10.89 -5.02
C PHE A 10 -52.11 -10.45 -5.39
N SER A 11 -51.71 -9.29 -4.89
CA SER A 11 -50.32 -8.89 -4.75
C SER A 11 -49.66 -9.86 -3.76
N PHE A 12 -48.74 -10.71 -4.22
CA PHE A 12 -47.85 -11.42 -3.30
C PHE A 12 -46.94 -10.37 -2.68
N ALA A 13 -47.19 -10.02 -1.41
CA ALA A 13 -46.26 -9.22 -0.64
C ALA A 13 -44.88 -9.91 -0.67
N GLN A 14 -43.85 -9.15 -1.01
CA GLN A 14 -42.47 -9.63 -1.02
C GLN A 14 -42.11 -10.13 0.39
N SER A 15 -41.56 -11.34 0.49
CA SER A 15 -41.21 -11.96 1.77
C SER A 15 -40.07 -11.20 2.45
N ALA A 16 -40.05 -11.24 3.78
CA ALA A 16 -38.96 -10.73 4.60
C ALA A 16 -37.61 -11.34 4.16
N PRO A 17 -36.48 -10.64 4.37
CA PRO A 17 -35.15 -11.18 4.08
C PRO A 17 -34.85 -12.41 4.94
N LEU A 18 -34.00 -13.31 4.43
CA LEU A 18 -33.68 -14.58 5.11
C LEU A 18 -33.09 -14.40 6.51
N ASN A 19 -32.41 -13.27 6.73
CA ASN A 19 -31.74 -12.94 7.96
C ASN A 19 -32.44 -11.84 8.75
N ASP A 20 -33.75 -11.71 8.58
CA ASP A 20 -34.62 -10.86 9.40
C ASP A 20 -34.49 -11.21 10.89
N ASP A 21 -34.60 -12.51 11.16
CA ASP A 21 -34.54 -13.06 12.50
C ASP A 21 -33.10 -13.28 12.99
N PHE A 22 -32.83 -13.02 14.28
CA PHE A 22 -31.52 -13.30 14.89
C PHE A 22 -31.13 -14.78 14.80
N GLU A 23 -32.10 -15.68 14.97
CA GLU A 23 -31.88 -17.13 14.84
C GLU A 23 -31.56 -17.56 13.40
N SER A 24 -32.03 -16.79 12.41
CA SER A 24 -31.81 -17.04 10.98
C SER A 24 -30.65 -16.21 10.41
N ARG A 25 -29.84 -15.58 11.27
CA ARG A 25 -28.70 -14.77 10.87
C ARG A 25 -27.75 -15.53 9.94
N ILE A 26 -27.25 -14.85 8.92
CA ILE A 26 -26.31 -15.44 7.97
C ILE A 26 -24.92 -15.53 8.61
N VAL A 27 -24.25 -16.67 8.47
CA VAL A 27 -22.88 -16.87 8.94
C VAL A 27 -21.89 -16.37 7.90
N LEU A 28 -21.02 -15.45 8.32
CA LEU A 28 -19.92 -14.91 7.53
C LEU A 28 -18.61 -15.57 7.96
N THR A 29 -17.78 -15.96 6.98
CA THR A 29 -16.50 -16.63 7.21
C THR A 29 -15.36 -15.95 6.46
N GLY A 30 -14.24 -15.73 7.14
CA GLY A 30 -13.03 -15.14 6.56
C GLY A 30 -12.63 -13.83 7.24
N SER A 31 -11.38 -13.40 7.02
CA SER A 31 -10.80 -12.18 7.60
C SER A 31 -11.19 -10.90 6.86
N SER A 32 -11.78 -11.01 5.67
CA SER A 32 -12.37 -9.91 4.92
C SER A 32 -13.55 -10.44 4.12
N VAL A 33 -14.77 -10.03 4.45
CA VAL A 33 -16.00 -10.54 3.83
C VAL A 33 -16.88 -9.38 3.41
N THR A 34 -17.20 -9.31 2.13
CA THR A 34 -18.22 -8.40 1.58
C THR A 34 -19.55 -9.14 1.50
N PHE A 35 -20.62 -8.51 1.98
CA PHE A 35 -21.95 -9.09 2.03
C PHE A 35 -23.02 -8.03 1.78
N THR A 36 -24.19 -8.46 1.34
CA THR A 36 -25.33 -7.60 1.06
C THR A 36 -26.47 -7.87 2.02
N GLY A 37 -27.33 -6.89 2.19
CA GLY A 37 -28.57 -7.01 2.96
C GLY A 37 -29.61 -6.03 2.45
N THR A 38 -30.83 -6.20 2.93
CA THR A 38 -31.95 -5.31 2.66
C THR A 38 -32.79 -5.20 3.91
N LEU A 39 -33.29 -4.01 4.24
CA LEU A 39 -34.33 -3.87 5.26
C LEU A 39 -35.73 -3.97 4.66
N GLN A 40 -35.83 -4.24 3.35
CA GLN A 40 -37.10 -4.34 2.66
C GLN A 40 -37.97 -5.46 3.23
N ASN A 41 -39.07 -5.10 3.88
CA ASN A 41 -40.00 -6.01 4.58
C ASN A 41 -39.40 -6.75 5.78
N ALA A 42 -38.24 -6.30 6.27
CA ALA A 42 -37.69 -6.76 7.53
C ALA A 42 -38.51 -6.24 8.71
N THR A 43 -38.44 -6.95 9.83
CA THR A 43 -39.14 -6.69 11.07
C THR A 43 -38.16 -6.72 12.25
N ILE A 44 -38.53 -6.09 13.36
CA ILE A 44 -37.79 -6.22 14.61
C ILE A 44 -38.46 -7.30 15.46
N GLN A 45 -37.72 -8.33 15.84
CA GLN A 45 -38.26 -9.41 16.67
C GLN A 45 -38.52 -8.94 18.11
N PRO A 46 -39.49 -9.54 18.82
CA PRO A 46 -39.69 -9.30 20.24
C PRO A 46 -38.41 -9.55 21.05
N GLY A 47 -37.97 -8.53 21.79
CA GLY A 47 -36.76 -8.62 22.61
C GLY A 47 -35.47 -8.19 21.90
N GLU A 48 -35.53 -7.79 20.63
CA GLU A 48 -34.38 -7.11 20.02
C GLU A 48 -34.14 -5.73 20.64
N PRO A 49 -32.86 -5.36 20.88
CA PRO A 49 -32.54 -4.01 21.32
C PRO A 49 -32.95 -3.00 20.25
N LYS A 50 -33.84 -2.05 20.56
CA LYS A 50 -34.12 -0.94 19.63
C LYS A 50 -32.88 -0.06 19.51
N ALA A 51 -32.61 0.46 18.31
CA ALA A 51 -31.43 1.30 18.04
C ALA A 51 -31.33 2.53 18.96
N GLU A 52 -32.47 3.01 19.44
CA GLU A 52 -32.62 4.20 20.31
C GLU A 52 -32.32 3.93 21.79
N SER A 53 -32.10 2.68 22.18
CA SER A 53 -32.05 2.23 23.59
C SER A 53 -30.87 1.33 24.06
N PRO A 54 -29.72 1.17 23.38
CA PRO A 54 -28.57 0.46 23.97
C PRO A 54 -27.87 1.27 25.10
N PRO A 55 -27.07 0.62 25.97
CA PRO A 55 -26.14 1.33 26.84
C PRO A 55 -25.12 2.07 25.96
N GLY A 56 -25.16 3.41 25.97
CA GLY A 56 -24.35 4.26 25.08
C GLY A 56 -25.14 5.05 24.03
N SER A 57 -26.48 5.08 24.12
CA SER A 57 -27.44 5.85 23.31
C SER A 57 -26.82 6.85 22.31
N PHE A 58 -26.64 6.42 21.07
CA PHE A 58 -26.59 7.35 19.94
C PHE A 58 -28.01 7.91 19.80
N SER A 59 -28.21 9.18 20.17
CA SER A 59 -29.45 9.88 19.88
C SER A 59 -29.56 10.01 18.36
N VAL A 60 -30.30 9.09 17.77
CA VAL A 60 -30.86 9.24 16.43
C VAL A 60 -31.79 10.45 16.54
N TRP A 61 -31.32 11.66 16.23
CA TRP A 61 -32.04 12.92 16.52
C TRP A 61 -33.49 12.82 16.04
N PRO A 62 -34.48 12.68 16.94
CA PRO A 62 -35.85 12.89 16.55
C PRO A 62 -35.97 14.39 16.43
N TYR A 63 -36.12 14.92 15.21
CA TYR A 63 -36.80 16.20 15.10
C TYR A 63 -38.14 16.03 15.84
N GLU A 64 -38.43 16.90 16.82
CA GLU A 64 -39.49 16.79 17.86
C GLU A 64 -40.93 16.53 17.34
N TYR A 65 -41.11 16.27 16.04
CA TYR A 65 -42.36 16.11 15.35
C TYR A 65 -42.59 14.73 14.69
N TYR A 66 -41.60 13.81 14.65
CA TYR A 66 -41.77 12.46 14.07
C TYR A 66 -41.38 11.33 15.03
N VAL A 67 -42.37 10.54 15.45
CA VAL A 67 -42.23 9.33 16.28
C VAL A 67 -41.92 8.10 15.42
N GLN A 68 -41.03 8.22 14.44
CA GLN A 68 -40.66 7.06 13.62
C GLN A 68 -39.61 6.24 14.36
N MET A 69 -40.05 5.16 15.00
CA MET A 69 -39.16 4.20 15.63
C MET A 69 -38.53 3.31 14.56
N THR A 70 -37.28 2.91 14.75
CA THR A 70 -36.68 1.82 13.95
C THR A 70 -37.61 0.62 13.99
N ASN A 71 -37.91 0.02 12.84
CA ASN A 71 -38.91 -1.05 12.70
C ASN A 71 -38.44 -2.27 11.91
N ALA A 72 -37.21 -2.23 11.39
CA ALA A 72 -36.60 -3.29 10.60
C ALA A 72 -35.19 -3.57 11.10
N SER A 73 -34.81 -4.85 11.14
CA SER A 73 -33.45 -5.30 11.47
C SER A 73 -33.08 -6.53 10.66
N VAL A 74 -31.79 -6.69 10.39
CA VAL A 74 -31.25 -7.91 9.80
C VAL A 74 -29.91 -8.25 10.43
N TRP A 75 -29.62 -9.54 10.52
CA TRP A 75 -28.54 -10.07 11.34
C TRP A 75 -27.53 -10.92 10.56
N TRP A 76 -26.27 -10.82 10.97
CA TRP A 76 -25.19 -11.72 10.57
C TRP A 76 -24.41 -12.16 11.79
N SER A 77 -23.75 -13.31 11.69
CA SER A 77 -22.71 -13.72 12.63
C SER A 77 -21.37 -13.83 11.93
N TRP A 78 -20.31 -13.42 12.62
CA TRP A 78 -18.95 -13.46 12.10
C TRP A 78 -18.00 -13.91 13.21
N VAL A 79 -17.07 -14.80 12.89
CA VAL A 79 -16.08 -15.31 13.86
C VAL A 79 -14.73 -14.69 13.55
N ALA A 80 -14.16 -14.01 14.55
CA ALA A 80 -12.82 -13.46 14.41
C ALA A 80 -11.77 -14.58 14.36
N SER A 81 -10.88 -14.50 13.39
CA SER A 81 -9.75 -15.42 13.20
C SER A 81 -8.47 -14.92 13.88
N THR A 82 -8.32 -13.60 14.04
CA THR A 82 -7.18 -12.98 14.74
C THR A 82 -7.62 -12.06 15.87
N SER A 83 -6.72 -11.78 16.80
CA SER A 83 -6.91 -10.72 17.80
C SER A 83 -6.55 -9.38 17.20
N GLY A 84 -7.41 -8.39 17.34
CA GLY A 84 -7.11 -7.04 16.88
C GLY A 84 -8.35 -6.26 16.48
N PRO A 85 -8.16 -5.03 15.98
CA PRO A 85 -9.27 -4.23 15.51
C PRO A 85 -9.89 -4.80 14.25
N VAL A 86 -11.20 -4.68 14.15
CA VAL A 86 -12.01 -5.05 12.99
C VAL A 86 -12.76 -3.82 12.54
N THR A 87 -12.82 -3.60 11.23
CA THR A 87 -13.62 -2.55 10.62
C THR A 87 -14.85 -3.16 9.97
N LEU A 88 -16.03 -2.61 10.29
CA LEU A 88 -17.26 -2.83 9.53
C LEU A 88 -17.57 -1.55 8.76
N GLU A 89 -17.55 -1.64 7.44
CA GLU A 89 -17.68 -0.52 6.52
C GLU A 89 -18.91 -0.67 5.64
N VAL A 90 -19.58 0.45 5.36
CA VAL A 90 -20.60 0.50 4.31
C VAL A 90 -19.99 0.84 2.95
N LEU A 91 -20.13 -0.08 1.99
CA LEU A 91 -19.67 0.10 0.62
C LEU A 91 -20.70 0.83 -0.26
N SER A 92 -21.99 0.50 -0.10
CA SER A 92 -23.04 1.12 -0.91
C SER A 92 -24.41 1.01 -0.25
N PHE A 93 -25.30 1.94 -0.63
CA PHE A 93 -26.72 1.89 -0.36
C PHE A 93 -27.51 2.21 -1.64
N SER A 94 -28.69 1.61 -1.78
CA SER A 94 -29.61 1.88 -2.89
C SER A 94 -30.35 3.22 -2.76
N THR A 95 -30.41 3.79 -1.55
CA THR A 95 -31.09 5.06 -1.25
C THR A 95 -30.16 6.05 -0.57
N ASN A 96 -30.45 7.36 -0.73
CA ASN A 96 -29.72 8.44 -0.07
C ASN A 96 -30.39 8.92 1.24
N ASP A 97 -31.54 8.35 1.60
CA ASP A 97 -32.29 8.71 2.81
C ASP A 97 -31.87 7.78 3.94
N PHE A 98 -30.90 8.22 4.76
CA PHE A 98 -30.36 7.44 5.90
C PHE A 98 -31.03 7.77 7.23
N LYS A 99 -32.09 8.58 7.20
CA LYS A 99 -32.75 9.10 8.40
C LYS A 99 -33.24 7.94 9.27
N LEU A 100 -32.65 7.81 10.46
CA LEU A 100 -33.05 6.90 11.53
C LEU A 100 -32.57 5.44 11.39
N GLY A 101 -31.27 5.23 11.13
CA GLY A 101 -30.65 3.89 11.08
C GLY A 101 -29.31 3.79 11.81
N ALA A 102 -28.90 2.58 12.15
CA ALA A 102 -27.63 2.28 12.79
C ALA A 102 -27.04 0.94 12.33
N ILE A 103 -25.72 0.83 12.43
CA ILE A 103 -24.99 -0.43 12.37
C ILE A 103 -24.39 -0.68 13.74
N ASP A 104 -24.63 -1.86 14.29
CA ASP A 104 -24.08 -2.23 15.58
C ASP A 104 -23.54 -3.67 15.61
N VAL A 105 -22.71 -3.91 16.61
CA VAL A 105 -21.97 -5.13 16.84
C VAL A 105 -22.23 -5.58 18.27
N TRP A 106 -22.56 -6.87 18.39
CA TRP A 106 -22.86 -7.52 19.65
C TRP A 106 -22.01 -8.78 19.81
N THR A 107 -21.93 -9.28 21.03
CA THR A 107 -21.50 -10.66 21.33
C THR A 107 -22.64 -11.37 22.05
N GLY A 108 -22.58 -12.71 22.14
CA GLY A 108 -23.61 -13.51 22.80
C GLY A 108 -24.33 -14.45 21.83
N THR A 109 -25.10 -15.38 22.39
CA THR A 109 -25.75 -16.46 21.64
C THR A 109 -27.27 -16.35 21.56
N ASN A 110 -27.90 -15.47 22.34
CA ASN A 110 -29.35 -15.24 22.36
C ASN A 110 -29.66 -13.73 22.52
N LEU A 111 -30.80 -13.26 21.99
CA LEU A 111 -31.35 -11.92 22.25
C LEU A 111 -32.62 -12.01 23.11
N PRO A 112 -32.93 -11.01 23.97
CA PRO A 112 -32.02 -9.98 24.53
C PRO A 112 -31.12 -10.51 25.64
N SER A 113 -31.38 -11.72 26.14
CA SER A 113 -30.72 -12.27 27.33
C SER A 113 -29.39 -12.92 26.95
N GLY A 114 -28.28 -12.35 27.41
CA GLY A 114 -26.94 -12.90 27.14
C GLY A 114 -26.23 -12.30 25.94
N SER A 115 -26.75 -11.21 25.37
CA SER A 115 -26.03 -10.39 24.39
C SER A 115 -25.37 -9.17 25.03
N ASN A 116 -24.12 -8.88 24.67
CA ASN A 116 -23.41 -7.67 25.11
C ASN A 116 -23.14 -6.76 23.91
N PHE A 117 -23.47 -5.49 24.05
CA PHE A 117 -23.13 -4.46 23.07
C PHE A 117 -21.61 -4.28 22.99
N VAL A 118 -21.07 -4.22 21.78
CA VAL A 118 -19.63 -4.04 21.54
C VAL A 118 -19.35 -2.65 20.99
N ALA A 119 -20.02 -2.28 19.89
CA ALA A 119 -19.82 -1.01 19.21
C ALA A 119 -20.99 -0.72 18.26
N GLY A 120 -21.17 0.54 17.88
CA GLY A 120 -22.17 0.93 16.88
C GLY A 120 -21.97 2.34 16.38
N ILE A 121 -22.57 2.63 15.22
CA ILE A 121 -22.54 3.94 14.56
C ILE A 121 -23.91 4.24 13.93
N SER A 122 -24.34 5.50 14.01
CA SER A 122 -25.51 5.99 13.28
C SER A 122 -25.19 6.10 11.78
N LEU A 123 -26.18 5.79 10.94
CA LEU A 123 -26.10 5.96 9.49
C LEU A 123 -26.47 7.39 9.04
N ASP A 124 -26.94 8.25 9.95
CA ASP A 124 -27.33 9.64 9.68
C ASP A 124 -26.11 10.58 9.46
N ILE A 125 -24.92 10.15 9.87
CA ILE A 125 -23.69 10.96 9.89
C ILE A 125 -22.82 10.73 8.64
N GLY A 126 -23.26 11.28 7.50
CA GLY A 126 -22.40 11.50 6.32
C GLY A 126 -22.23 10.33 5.35
N ARG A 127 -21.59 10.61 4.19
CA ARG A 127 -21.35 9.62 3.13
C ARG A 127 -20.19 8.70 3.54
N HIS A 128 -20.49 7.42 3.74
CA HIS A 128 -19.58 6.31 4.07
C HIS A 128 -19.27 6.11 5.57
N PRO A 129 -20.27 5.76 6.41
CA PRO A 129 -20.03 5.38 7.79
C PRO A 129 -19.27 4.05 7.88
N PHE A 130 -18.33 3.98 8.81
CA PHE A 130 -17.64 2.76 9.21
C PHE A 130 -17.53 2.75 10.74
N LEU A 131 -17.49 1.57 11.34
CA LEU A 131 -17.23 1.40 12.77
C LEU A 131 -16.01 0.50 12.98
N THR A 132 -15.28 0.73 14.07
CA THR A 132 -14.17 -0.13 14.49
C THR A 132 -14.42 -0.68 15.88
N PHE A 133 -14.06 -1.95 16.10
CA PHE A 133 -14.14 -2.61 17.39
C PHE A 133 -12.98 -3.60 17.57
N SER A 134 -12.62 -3.91 18.82
CA SER A 134 -11.58 -4.90 19.10
C SER A 134 -12.16 -6.31 19.16
N ALA A 135 -11.62 -7.21 18.35
CA ALA A 135 -12.04 -8.60 18.28
C ALA A 135 -11.04 -9.56 18.95
N SER A 136 -11.57 -10.64 19.54
CA SER A 136 -10.77 -11.75 20.08
C SER A 136 -10.97 -13.01 19.24
N PRO A 137 -9.90 -13.76 18.93
CA PRO A 137 -9.96 -14.90 18.04
C PRO A 137 -10.88 -15.98 18.61
N GLY A 138 -11.67 -16.62 17.74
CA GLY A 138 -12.68 -17.62 18.09
C GLY A 138 -13.97 -17.04 18.69
N THR A 139 -14.04 -15.73 18.94
CA THR A 139 -15.28 -15.10 19.44
C THR A 139 -16.24 -14.83 18.29
N THR A 140 -17.50 -15.20 18.48
CA THR A 140 -18.59 -14.87 17.55
C THR A 140 -19.15 -13.48 17.84
N TYR A 141 -19.09 -12.62 16.84
CA TYR A 141 -19.71 -11.30 16.83
C TYR A 141 -20.99 -11.35 16.01
N GLN A 142 -22.03 -10.70 16.50
CA GLN A 142 -23.30 -10.54 15.81
C GLN A 142 -23.33 -9.13 15.22
N LEU A 143 -23.44 -9.04 13.90
CA LEU A 143 -23.50 -7.77 13.18
C LEU A 143 -24.96 -7.51 12.84
N ARG A 144 -25.44 -6.29 13.10
CA ARG A 144 -26.79 -5.89 12.73
C ARG A 144 -26.80 -4.56 12.00
N VAL A 145 -27.72 -4.51 11.05
CA VAL A 145 -28.26 -3.26 10.49
C VAL A 145 -29.67 -3.10 11.01
N VAL A 146 -29.97 -1.95 11.59
CA VAL A 146 -31.29 -1.62 12.15
C VAL A 146 -31.71 -0.24 11.69
N GLY A 147 -32.98 -0.05 11.38
CA GLY A 147 -33.46 1.25 10.91
C GLY A 147 -34.93 1.27 10.54
N THR A 148 -35.30 2.27 9.75
CA THR A 148 -36.56 2.26 9.00
C THR A 148 -36.38 1.42 7.72
N ASN A 149 -37.46 0.88 7.17
CA ASN A 149 -37.49 -0.04 6.02
C ASN A 149 -36.78 0.54 4.76
N TYR A 150 -35.44 0.46 4.72
CA TYR A 150 -34.55 0.89 3.63
C TYR A 150 -34.43 -0.18 2.54
N GLY A 151 -34.00 0.24 1.36
CA GLY A 151 -33.60 -0.68 0.29
C GLY A 151 -32.27 -1.38 0.57
N ASP A 152 -31.70 -1.95 -0.49
CA ASP A 152 -30.51 -2.78 -0.43
C ASP A 152 -29.25 -2.01 -0.05
N PHE A 153 -28.32 -2.70 0.60
CA PHE A 153 -27.01 -2.19 0.99
C PHE A 153 -25.93 -3.26 0.89
N THR A 154 -24.68 -2.80 0.81
CA THR A 154 -23.48 -3.65 0.79
C THR A 154 -22.55 -3.22 1.90
N LEU A 155 -22.16 -4.18 2.75
CA LEU A 155 -21.21 -4.00 3.84
C LEU A 155 -19.96 -4.83 3.62
N ARG A 156 -18.89 -4.49 4.34
CA ARG A 156 -17.70 -5.33 4.46
C ARG A 156 -17.18 -5.33 5.89
N VAL A 157 -16.95 -6.53 6.42
CA VAL A 157 -16.21 -6.74 7.67
C VAL A 157 -14.78 -7.15 7.34
N THR A 158 -13.79 -6.47 7.93
CA THR A 158 -12.37 -6.69 7.67
C THR A 158 -11.59 -6.68 8.99
N GLU A 159 -10.82 -7.74 9.24
CA GLU A 159 -9.78 -7.73 10.28
C GLU A 159 -8.66 -6.78 9.86
N THR A 160 -8.38 -5.81 10.71
CA THR A 160 -7.36 -4.77 10.50
C THR A 160 -6.17 -5.00 11.41
N ASN A 161 -4.99 -4.61 10.95
CA ASN A 161 -3.74 -4.79 11.68
C ASN A 161 -2.90 -3.51 11.67
N LYS A 162 -1.93 -3.44 12.60
CA LYS A 162 -0.86 -2.45 12.50
C LYS A 162 -0.09 -2.67 11.18
N PRO A 163 0.48 -1.61 10.59
CA PRO A 163 1.30 -1.77 9.39
C PRO A 163 2.46 -2.73 9.65
N ILE A 164 2.76 -3.59 8.68
CA ILE A 164 3.92 -4.47 8.68
C ILE A 164 4.87 -3.96 7.61
N ILE A 165 6.12 -3.68 7.98
CA ILE A 165 7.12 -3.27 6.99
C ILE A 165 7.65 -4.52 6.29
N VAL A 166 7.43 -4.62 4.98
CA VAL A 166 7.83 -5.77 4.15
C VAL A 166 9.09 -5.49 3.34
N VAL A 167 9.39 -4.22 3.07
CA VAL A 167 10.67 -3.77 2.52
C VAL A 167 11.20 -2.67 3.42
N GLN A 168 12.32 -2.95 4.08
CA GLN A 168 13.04 -1.98 4.91
C GLN A 168 13.83 -1.01 4.04
N PRO A 169 14.07 0.24 4.50
CA PRO A 169 15.11 1.06 3.90
C PRO A 169 16.49 0.40 4.08
N PHE A 170 17.48 0.85 3.31
CA PHE A 170 18.86 0.35 3.40
C PHE A 170 19.85 1.49 3.61
N SER A 171 20.95 1.22 4.33
CA SER A 171 22.01 2.22 4.57
C SER A 171 22.70 2.64 3.29
N ARG A 172 23.14 3.90 3.22
CA ARG A 172 23.72 4.52 2.02
C ARG A 172 24.97 5.30 2.34
N THR A 173 25.92 5.26 1.41
CA THR A 173 27.09 6.12 1.43
C THR A 173 27.12 6.90 0.13
N VAL A 174 27.14 8.23 0.24
CA VAL A 174 27.04 9.16 -0.90
C VAL A 174 28.06 10.29 -0.75
N SER A 175 28.49 10.86 -1.88
CA SER A 175 29.38 12.02 -1.87
C SER A 175 28.65 13.31 -1.48
N THR A 176 29.41 14.31 -1.02
CA THR A 176 28.86 15.66 -0.84
C THR A 176 28.30 16.20 -2.16
N ASN A 177 27.28 17.05 -2.08
CA ASN A 177 26.48 17.53 -3.21
C ASN A 177 25.75 16.42 -3.99
N GLY A 178 25.89 15.16 -3.56
CA GLY A 178 25.16 14.03 -4.12
C GLY A 178 23.70 14.02 -3.67
N SER A 179 23.04 12.92 -4.02
CA SER A 179 21.64 12.68 -3.66
C SER A 179 21.44 11.29 -3.10
N VAL A 180 20.35 11.11 -2.36
CA VAL A 180 19.96 9.81 -1.78
C VAL A 180 18.47 9.58 -1.94
N PHE A 181 18.12 8.30 -2.15
CA PHE A 181 16.76 7.81 -2.20
C PHE A 181 16.60 6.65 -1.21
N PHE A 182 15.75 6.86 -0.21
CA PHE A 182 15.25 5.83 0.69
C PHE A 182 13.79 5.54 0.37
N SER A 183 13.39 4.28 0.50
CA SER A 183 12.01 3.85 0.37
C SER A 183 11.65 2.82 1.44
N VAL A 184 10.36 2.72 1.74
CA VAL A 184 9.78 1.70 2.61
C VAL A 184 8.53 1.15 1.96
N VAL A 185 8.31 -0.17 2.04
CA VAL A 185 7.03 -0.77 1.64
C VAL A 185 6.38 -1.36 2.86
N ALA A 186 5.14 -0.95 3.13
CA ALA A 186 4.32 -1.50 4.19
C ALA A 186 3.16 -2.31 3.61
N ALA A 187 2.75 -3.33 4.34
CA ALA A 187 1.60 -4.17 4.08
C ALA A 187 0.69 -4.19 5.30
N GLY A 188 -0.57 -4.57 5.08
CA GLY A 188 -1.60 -4.64 6.11
C GLY A 188 -2.96 -4.30 5.53
N ASN A 189 -3.99 -4.43 6.34
CA ASN A 189 -5.37 -4.11 6.02
C ASN A 189 -5.78 -2.89 6.86
N PRO A 190 -5.37 -1.67 6.49
CA PRO A 190 -5.88 -0.49 7.17
C PRO A 190 -7.39 -0.33 6.92
N PRO A 191 -8.14 0.33 7.82
CA PRO A 191 -9.49 0.78 7.52
C PRO A 191 -9.47 1.62 6.23
N PHE A 192 -10.44 1.42 5.33
CA PHE A 192 -10.46 2.07 4.00
C PHE A 192 -10.48 3.60 4.05
N SER A 193 -10.97 4.17 5.15
CA SER A 193 -10.98 5.61 5.42
C SER A 193 -9.66 6.17 5.95
N GLN A 194 -8.68 5.31 6.26
CA GLN A 194 -7.39 5.69 6.86
C GLN A 194 -6.22 4.89 6.26
N PRO A 195 -5.69 5.30 5.09
CA PRO A 195 -4.52 4.66 4.49
C PRO A 195 -3.29 4.79 5.41
N PHE A 196 -2.19 4.11 5.03
CA PHE A 196 -0.93 4.28 5.74
C PHE A 196 -0.47 5.74 5.70
N SER A 197 -0.12 6.26 6.87
CA SER A 197 0.59 7.52 7.05
C SER A 197 2.05 7.23 7.33
N TYR A 198 2.93 8.09 6.83
CA TYR A 198 4.37 7.96 6.99
C TYR A 198 4.93 9.20 7.69
N GLN A 199 5.99 9.02 8.46
CA GLN A 199 6.77 10.13 9.02
C GLN A 199 8.24 9.71 9.08
N TRP A 200 9.07 10.31 8.22
CA TRP A 200 10.52 10.09 8.27
C TRP A 200 11.14 10.84 9.43
N ARG A 201 12.22 10.28 9.97
CA ARG A 201 12.95 10.80 11.13
C ARG A 201 14.45 10.79 10.87
N PHE A 202 15.14 11.81 11.36
CA PHE A 202 16.59 11.92 11.39
C PHE A 202 17.06 11.97 12.85
N ASN A 203 17.93 11.03 13.22
CA ASN A 203 18.43 10.83 14.59
C ASN A 203 17.30 10.80 15.64
N GLY A 204 16.18 10.16 15.30
CA GLY A 204 15.01 10.00 16.16
C GLY A 204 14.03 11.18 16.17
N VAL A 205 14.33 12.27 15.45
CA VAL A 205 13.47 13.48 15.37
C VAL A 205 12.75 13.51 14.03
N ASP A 206 11.46 13.84 14.03
CA ASP A 206 10.64 13.94 12.82
C ASP A 206 11.21 14.99 11.83
N LEU A 207 11.32 14.59 10.56
CA LEU A 207 11.63 15.48 9.45
C LEU A 207 10.33 16.13 8.95
N PRO A 208 10.14 17.46 9.11
CA PRO A 208 8.90 18.10 8.75
C PRO A 208 8.53 17.94 7.27
N GLY A 209 7.30 17.52 6.99
CA GLY A 209 6.77 17.36 5.64
C GLY A 209 7.19 16.08 4.91
N GLU A 210 8.11 15.29 5.47
CA GLU A 210 8.53 14.00 4.88
C GLU A 210 7.55 12.88 5.28
N THR A 211 6.38 12.90 4.62
CA THR A 211 5.20 12.08 4.96
C THR A 211 4.83 11.03 3.90
N LEU A 212 5.76 10.75 2.99
CA LEU A 212 5.61 9.77 1.93
C LEU A 212 6.36 8.47 2.24
N PRO A 213 6.03 7.35 1.56
CA PRO A 213 6.81 6.10 1.68
C PRO A 213 8.23 6.21 1.10
N ILE A 214 8.60 7.37 0.54
CA ILE A 214 9.93 7.69 0.02
C ILE A 214 10.50 8.90 0.76
N LEU A 215 11.82 8.93 0.90
CA LEU A 215 12.60 10.10 1.28
C LEU A 215 13.69 10.31 0.23
N SER A 216 13.59 11.41 -0.50
CA SER A 216 14.57 11.84 -1.49
C SER A 216 15.19 13.16 -1.07
N MET A 217 16.52 13.21 -1.04
CA MET A 217 17.28 14.40 -0.68
C MET A 217 18.41 14.60 -1.68
N ASP A 218 18.64 15.85 -2.08
CA ASP A 218 19.69 16.26 -3.01
C ASP A 218 20.60 17.31 -2.35
N ASN A 219 21.71 17.66 -3.00
CA ASN A 219 22.69 18.64 -2.51
C ASN A 219 23.17 18.34 -1.08
N LEU A 220 23.47 17.07 -0.82
CA LEU A 220 23.76 16.60 0.52
C LEU A 220 25.06 17.19 1.09
N THR A 221 25.03 17.50 2.38
CA THR A 221 26.15 17.98 3.18
C THR A 221 26.47 16.98 4.28
N THR A 222 27.68 17.05 4.84
CA THR A 222 28.14 16.14 5.90
C THR A 222 27.24 16.17 7.14
N ASN A 223 26.58 17.29 7.43
CA ASN A 223 25.63 17.46 8.54
C ASN A 223 24.33 16.64 8.40
N GLN A 224 24.07 16.10 7.21
CA GLN A 224 22.94 15.18 6.96
C GLN A 224 23.35 13.71 7.17
N SER A 225 24.60 13.44 7.60
CA SER A 225 24.99 12.09 8.00
C SER A 225 24.33 11.72 9.33
N GLY A 226 23.83 10.49 9.44
CA GLY A 226 23.21 9.99 10.66
C GLY A 226 22.18 8.88 10.41
N GLY A 227 21.43 8.56 11.46
CA GLY A 227 20.42 7.50 11.44
C GLY A 227 19.08 8.02 10.91
N TYR A 228 18.53 7.33 9.91
CA TYR A 228 17.22 7.57 9.34
C TYR A 228 16.29 6.40 9.66
N SER A 229 15.05 6.72 10.01
CA SER A 229 13.98 5.72 10.19
C SER A 229 12.65 6.32 9.76
N VAL A 230 11.65 5.49 9.52
CA VAL A 230 10.29 5.93 9.19
C VAL A 230 9.30 5.25 10.12
N ILE A 231 8.34 6.04 10.62
CA ILE A 231 7.16 5.51 11.29
C ILE A 231 6.10 5.31 10.21
N VAL A 232 5.57 4.09 10.10
CA VAL A 232 4.40 3.79 9.28
C VAL A 232 3.24 3.52 10.21
N SER A 233 2.15 4.26 10.09
CA SER A 233 1.01 4.18 10.98
C SER A 233 -0.33 4.15 10.27
N ASN A 234 -1.33 3.58 10.93
CA ASN A 234 -2.75 3.71 10.59
C ASN A 234 -3.55 3.91 11.90
N ALA A 235 -4.88 3.89 11.81
CA ALA A 235 -5.80 3.98 12.96
C ALA A 235 -5.47 3.03 14.13
N VAL A 236 -4.88 1.87 13.81
CA VAL A 236 -4.60 0.77 14.74
C VAL A 236 -3.30 1.00 15.51
N GLY A 237 -2.37 1.76 14.93
CA GLY A 237 -1.09 2.12 15.53
C GLY A 237 0.04 2.22 14.51
N GLY A 238 1.25 2.39 15.03
CA GLY A 238 2.46 2.56 14.23
C GLY A 238 3.45 1.40 14.37
N THR A 239 4.22 1.19 13.30
CA THR A 239 5.41 0.34 13.23
C THR A 239 6.58 1.19 12.77
N ILE A 240 7.72 1.03 13.43
CA ILE A 240 8.94 1.78 13.14
C ILE A 240 9.87 0.90 12.30
N SER A 241 10.46 1.46 11.25
CA SER A 241 11.46 0.77 10.42
C SER A 241 12.75 0.49 11.20
N ASP A 242 13.59 -0.37 10.61
CA ASP A 242 14.99 -0.42 11.03
C ASP A 242 15.63 0.95 10.82
N THR A 243 16.58 1.31 11.69
CA THR A 243 17.36 2.53 11.52
C THR A 243 18.49 2.27 10.53
N VAL A 244 18.53 3.04 9.45
CA VAL A 244 19.57 2.97 8.43
C VAL A 244 20.47 4.18 8.51
N ASN A 245 21.75 4.01 8.22
CA ASN A 245 22.71 5.11 8.29
C ASN A 245 22.91 5.72 6.90
N LEU A 246 22.87 7.06 6.85
CA LEU A 246 23.39 7.83 5.74
C LEU A 246 24.79 8.32 6.12
N TYR A 247 25.76 8.01 5.27
CA TYR A 247 27.10 8.57 5.33
C TYR A 247 27.28 9.53 4.15
N VAL A 248 27.42 10.83 4.43
CA VAL A 248 27.76 11.83 3.42
C VAL A 248 29.24 12.13 3.56
N THR A 249 30.06 11.50 2.72
CA THR A 249 31.51 11.56 2.78
C THR A 249 32.11 11.73 1.40
N GLU A 250 33.18 12.52 1.29
CA GLU A 250 34.01 12.50 0.09
C GLU A 250 34.55 11.07 -0.12
N ALA A 251 34.63 10.64 -1.39
CA ALA A 251 35.23 9.35 -1.71
C ALA A 251 36.73 9.43 -1.41
N THR A 252 37.16 8.79 -0.32
CA THR A 252 38.57 8.81 0.09
C THR A 252 39.29 7.51 -0.23
N ALA A 253 38.56 6.42 -0.43
CA ALA A 253 39.10 5.12 -0.79
C ALA A 253 38.82 4.80 -2.26
N THR A 254 39.89 4.53 -3.02
CA THR A 254 39.75 3.98 -4.37
C THR A 254 39.20 2.55 -4.30
N PRO A 255 38.15 2.20 -5.06
CA PRO A 255 37.64 0.84 -5.07
C PRO A 255 38.70 -0.13 -5.62
N ARG A 256 38.73 -1.34 -5.06
CA ARG A 256 39.68 -2.38 -5.44
C ARG A 256 38.96 -3.63 -5.95
N LEU A 257 39.40 -4.12 -7.10
CA LEU A 257 39.01 -5.44 -7.58
C LEU A 257 39.83 -6.51 -6.85
N THR A 258 39.15 -7.54 -6.35
CA THR A 258 39.79 -8.71 -5.73
C THR A 258 39.43 -9.94 -6.54
N SER A 259 40.43 -10.65 -7.07
CA SER A 259 40.19 -11.91 -7.76
C SER A 259 39.73 -12.97 -6.75
N MET A 260 38.67 -13.70 -7.10
CA MET A 260 38.10 -14.79 -6.29
C MET A 260 38.61 -16.16 -6.74
N GLY A 261 39.49 -16.22 -7.75
CA GLY A 261 39.98 -17.44 -8.38
C GLY A 261 39.48 -17.62 -9.82
N ASN A 262 40.03 -18.61 -10.51
CA ASN A 262 39.58 -19.02 -11.83
C ASN A 262 38.73 -20.27 -11.70
N VAL A 263 37.47 -20.21 -12.12
CA VAL A 263 36.67 -21.40 -12.42
C VAL A 263 36.94 -21.75 -13.89
N ILE A 264 36.95 -23.04 -14.27
CA ILE A 264 37.24 -23.42 -15.67
C ILE A 264 36.30 -22.68 -16.62
N GLY A 265 36.87 -21.86 -17.52
CA GLY A 265 36.12 -21.07 -18.50
C GLY A 265 35.60 -19.70 -18.02
N GLN A 266 35.91 -19.28 -16.79
CA GLN A 266 35.39 -18.06 -16.19
C GLN A 266 36.40 -17.39 -15.23
N PHE A 267 36.39 -16.06 -15.19
CA PHE A 267 37.13 -15.26 -14.23
C PHE A 267 36.16 -14.59 -13.26
N ASP A 268 36.35 -14.83 -11.97
CA ASP A 268 35.52 -14.26 -10.91
C ASP A 268 36.29 -13.19 -10.12
N PHE A 269 35.61 -12.07 -9.88
CA PHE A 269 36.13 -11.00 -9.04
C PHE A 269 35.04 -10.40 -8.15
N SER A 270 35.47 -9.85 -7.03
CA SER A 270 34.64 -9.03 -6.15
C SER A 270 35.18 -7.61 -6.09
N ILE A 271 34.35 -6.70 -5.60
CA ILE A 271 34.69 -5.28 -5.41
C ILE A 271 34.78 -5.02 -3.92
N LEU A 272 35.88 -4.40 -3.50
CA LEU A 272 36.06 -3.85 -2.17
C LEU A 272 36.01 -2.33 -2.25
N GLY A 273 35.23 -1.69 -1.37
CA GLY A 273 35.07 -0.25 -1.31
C GLY A 273 34.47 0.21 0.02
N GLU A 274 33.82 1.37 0.04
CA GLU A 274 33.04 1.84 1.19
C GLU A 274 31.67 1.14 1.20
N PRO A 275 31.24 0.54 2.32
CA PRO A 275 29.92 -0.09 2.41
C PRO A 275 28.80 0.88 2.02
N GLY A 276 27.82 0.42 1.24
CA GLY A 276 26.68 1.24 0.80
C GLY A 276 26.99 2.32 -0.25
N ARG A 277 28.25 2.44 -0.72
CA ARG A 277 28.63 3.29 -1.85
C ARG A 277 28.42 2.56 -3.17
N LEU A 278 28.00 3.32 -4.19
CA LEU A 278 27.87 2.83 -5.57
C LEU A 278 29.18 2.97 -6.34
N TYR A 279 29.50 1.91 -7.08
CA TYR A 279 30.62 1.86 -8.01
C TYR A 279 30.16 1.52 -9.42
N ARG A 280 30.91 2.00 -10.41
CA ARG A 280 30.73 1.64 -11.82
C ARG A 280 31.85 0.71 -12.24
N ILE A 281 31.48 -0.43 -12.85
CA ILE A 281 32.47 -1.28 -13.51
C ILE A 281 32.64 -0.79 -14.95
N GLN A 282 33.90 -0.67 -15.36
CA GLN A 282 34.28 -0.37 -16.72
C GLN A 282 35.14 -1.50 -17.26
N SER A 283 35.06 -1.70 -18.57
CA SER A 283 35.82 -2.74 -19.25
C SER A 283 36.49 -2.21 -20.51
N SER A 284 37.51 -2.93 -20.95
CA SER A 284 38.29 -2.58 -22.13
C SER A 284 38.78 -3.82 -22.86
N THR A 285 38.93 -3.71 -24.17
CA THR A 285 39.58 -4.72 -25.03
C THR A 285 41.10 -4.48 -25.15
N ASN A 286 41.58 -3.26 -24.89
CA ASN A 286 42.93 -2.81 -25.25
C ASN A 286 43.64 -1.92 -24.22
N LEU A 287 43.07 -1.73 -23.01
CA LEU A 287 43.53 -0.82 -21.93
C LEU A 287 43.42 0.69 -22.25
N ILE A 288 43.00 1.07 -23.45
CA ILE A 288 42.90 2.47 -23.89
C ILE A 288 41.44 2.89 -23.93
N ASP A 289 40.62 2.13 -24.63
CA ASP A 289 39.20 2.41 -24.81
C ASP A 289 38.41 1.72 -23.70
N TRP A 290 37.84 2.52 -22.81
CA TRP A 290 37.05 2.04 -21.69
C TRP A 290 35.56 2.31 -21.90
N SER A 291 34.75 1.27 -21.76
CA SER A 291 33.29 1.33 -21.80
C SER A 291 32.70 1.03 -20.43
N GLU A 292 31.60 1.71 -20.09
CA GLU A 292 30.79 1.36 -18.93
C GLU A 292 30.10 0.02 -19.15
N GLU A 293 30.27 -0.89 -18.20
CA GLU A 293 29.48 -2.12 -18.21
C GLU A 293 28.06 -1.79 -17.76
N LYS A 294 27.10 -2.08 -18.65
CA LYS A 294 25.68 -1.88 -18.37
C LYS A 294 25.07 -3.12 -17.73
N SER A 295 25.62 -4.30 -18.02
CA SER A 295 25.19 -5.53 -17.39
C SER A 295 26.24 -6.63 -17.29
N PHE A 296 26.07 -7.50 -16.28
CA PHE A 296 26.82 -8.73 -16.07
C PHE A 296 25.88 -9.94 -16.06
N PRO A 297 26.30 -11.11 -16.55
CA PRO A 297 25.55 -12.33 -16.34
C PRO A 297 25.32 -12.59 -14.84
N LYS A 298 24.08 -12.80 -14.41
CA LYS A 298 23.76 -13.35 -13.09
C LYS A 298 24.22 -14.80 -13.08
N GLU A 299 25.05 -15.17 -12.11
CA GLU A 299 25.58 -16.53 -11.99
C GLU A 299 24.45 -17.58 -12.04
N PHE A 300 24.42 -18.35 -13.13
CA PHE A 300 24.17 -19.79 -13.24
C PHE A 300 24.13 -20.11 -14.74
N ILE A 301 25.30 -20.34 -15.37
CA ILE A 301 25.33 -21.03 -16.66
C ILE A 301 25.16 -22.52 -16.34
N TYR A 302 23.91 -22.97 -16.12
CA TYR A 302 23.59 -24.36 -16.38
C TYR A 302 23.31 -24.47 -17.88
N TYR A 303 24.06 -25.34 -18.57
CA TYR A 303 23.91 -25.62 -19.98
C TYR A 303 22.44 -25.74 -20.39
N GLY A 304 21.95 -24.89 -21.29
CA GLY A 304 20.79 -25.20 -22.13
C GLY A 304 19.56 -24.29 -22.09
N SER A 305 19.54 -23.12 -21.44
CA SER A 305 18.42 -22.17 -21.63
C SER A 305 18.88 -20.71 -21.74
N SER A 306 18.37 -20.02 -22.76
CA SER A 306 18.81 -18.71 -23.28
C SER A 306 18.30 -17.49 -22.49
N SER A 307 18.01 -17.61 -21.20
CA SER A 307 17.58 -16.47 -20.37
C SER A 307 18.58 -16.18 -19.26
N VAL A 308 19.72 -15.61 -19.65
CA VAL A 308 20.67 -15.03 -18.69
C VAL A 308 20.03 -13.77 -18.13
N ARG A 309 19.61 -13.77 -16.85
CA ARG A 309 19.28 -12.50 -16.18
C ARG A 309 20.57 -11.69 -16.08
N GLN A 310 20.50 -10.44 -16.52
CA GLN A 310 21.63 -9.53 -16.57
C GLN A 310 21.57 -8.62 -15.33
N ARG A 311 22.54 -8.71 -14.41
CA ARG A 311 22.71 -7.73 -13.31
C ARG A 311 23.19 -6.41 -13.88
N ASN A 312 22.69 -5.27 -13.41
CA ASN A 312 23.23 -3.96 -13.80
C ASN A 312 24.71 -3.82 -13.39
N GLY A 313 25.52 -3.09 -14.17
CA GLY A 313 26.93 -2.82 -13.86
C GLY A 313 27.18 -1.73 -12.80
N LEU A 314 26.11 -1.31 -12.11
CA LEU A 314 26.13 -0.48 -10.91
C LEU A 314 25.99 -1.35 -9.68
N VAL A 315 26.91 -1.19 -8.73
CA VAL A 315 27.14 -2.22 -7.72
C VAL A 315 27.43 -1.58 -6.36
N TYR A 316 26.82 -2.14 -5.31
CA TYR A 316 27.22 -1.85 -3.94
C TYR A 316 28.44 -2.69 -3.55
N ASN A 317 29.27 -2.14 -2.66
CA ASN A 317 30.22 -2.96 -1.90
C ASN A 317 29.48 -3.78 -0.83
N ASN A 318 28.81 -4.85 -1.24
CA ASN A 318 28.11 -5.78 -0.35
C ASN A 318 28.38 -7.26 -0.70
N GLN A 319 29.62 -7.60 -1.07
CA GLN A 319 30.07 -8.97 -1.39
C GLN A 319 29.58 -9.56 -2.73
N ASN A 320 29.20 -8.71 -3.69
CA ASN A 320 28.89 -9.19 -5.04
C ASN A 320 30.12 -9.84 -5.71
N VAL A 321 29.91 -11.05 -6.25
CA VAL A 321 30.85 -11.72 -7.15
C VAL A 321 30.39 -11.49 -8.58
N PHE A 322 31.31 -11.05 -9.43
CA PHE A 322 31.13 -10.81 -10.86
C PHE A 322 31.91 -11.83 -11.65
N SER A 323 31.24 -12.35 -12.67
CA SER A 323 31.74 -13.45 -13.48
C SER A 323 31.89 -13.02 -14.92
N VAL A 324 33.08 -13.25 -15.46
CA VAL A 324 33.42 -12.94 -16.85
C VAL A 324 33.75 -14.24 -17.58
N PRO A 325 32.99 -14.62 -18.63
CA PRO A 325 33.31 -15.82 -19.40
C PRO A 325 34.60 -15.62 -20.19
N GLN A 326 35.36 -16.70 -20.41
CA GLN A 326 36.59 -16.67 -21.21
C GLN A 326 36.37 -16.15 -22.65
N SER A 327 35.17 -16.37 -23.18
CA SER A 327 34.73 -15.88 -24.50
C SER A 327 34.46 -14.37 -24.55
N SER A 328 34.49 -13.66 -23.41
CA SER A 328 34.31 -12.21 -23.38
C SER A 328 35.36 -11.51 -24.25
N PRO A 329 34.97 -10.56 -25.11
CA PRO A 329 35.92 -9.74 -25.86
C PRO A 329 36.63 -8.73 -24.94
N HIS A 330 35.99 -8.34 -23.83
CA HIS A 330 36.57 -7.43 -22.85
C HIS A 330 37.57 -8.19 -21.97
N ARG A 331 38.82 -7.72 -21.95
CA ARG A 331 39.95 -8.39 -21.29
C ARG A 331 40.43 -7.69 -20.03
N PHE A 332 40.06 -6.43 -19.87
CA PHE A 332 40.48 -5.60 -18.76
C PHE A 332 39.26 -5.02 -18.07
N TYR A 333 39.30 -4.99 -16.74
CA TYR A 333 38.22 -4.49 -15.90
C TYR A 333 38.79 -3.54 -14.87
N ARG A 334 38.06 -2.47 -14.58
CA ARG A 334 38.36 -1.54 -13.50
C ARG A 334 37.07 -1.08 -12.85
N THR A 335 37.19 -0.58 -11.63
CA THR A 335 36.11 0.07 -10.90
C THR A 335 36.42 1.53 -10.69
N THR A 336 35.41 2.38 -10.86
CA THR A 336 35.48 3.80 -10.53
C THR A 336 34.36 4.14 -9.55
N ASP A 337 34.53 5.22 -8.81
CA ASP A 337 33.40 5.83 -8.11
C ASP A 337 32.29 6.13 -9.10
N TYR A 338 31.05 5.88 -8.69
CA TYR A 338 29.89 6.29 -9.47
C TYR A 338 29.36 7.60 -8.92
N VAL A 339 29.54 8.66 -9.70
CA VAL A 339 28.84 9.93 -9.51
C VAL A 339 27.76 10.00 -10.57
N PRO A 340 26.48 9.80 -10.20
CA PRO A 340 25.40 9.81 -11.17
C PRO A 340 25.34 11.17 -11.90
N PRO A 341 25.39 11.19 -13.24
CA PRO A 341 25.16 12.42 -13.98
C PRO A 341 23.73 12.90 -13.68
N LEU A 342 23.61 14.11 -13.13
CA LEU A 342 22.34 14.71 -12.72
C LEU A 342 21.56 13.82 -11.74
N ALA A 343 22.21 13.48 -10.63
CA ALA A 343 21.71 12.62 -9.53
C ALA A 343 20.25 12.87 -9.12
N ALA A 344 19.83 14.13 -9.05
CA ALA A 344 18.44 14.51 -8.76
C ALA A 344 17.45 13.92 -9.79
N CYS A 345 17.81 13.88 -11.07
CA CYS A 345 16.97 13.31 -12.11
C CYS A 345 16.83 11.79 -11.98
N ILE A 346 17.91 11.10 -11.58
CA ILE A 346 17.87 9.65 -11.33
C ILE A 346 16.99 9.35 -10.12
N ASN A 347 17.10 10.12 -9.04
CA ASN A 347 16.19 10.02 -7.90
C ASN A 347 14.73 10.28 -8.27
N ASN A 348 14.46 11.24 -9.16
CA ASN A 348 13.12 11.49 -9.67
C ASN A 348 12.58 10.28 -10.43
N LEU A 349 13.38 9.66 -11.30
CA LEU A 349 13.01 8.44 -12.01
C LEU A 349 12.77 7.27 -11.04
N ALA A 350 13.59 7.13 -10.00
CA ALA A 350 13.41 6.16 -8.92
C ALA A 350 12.08 6.36 -8.18
N ALA A 351 11.79 7.61 -7.81
CA ALA A 351 10.55 8.01 -7.15
C ALA A 351 9.32 7.70 -8.03
N ILE A 352 9.38 7.99 -9.34
CA ILE A 352 8.30 7.68 -10.28
C ILE A 352 8.11 6.17 -10.40
N ARG A 353 9.18 5.38 -10.50
CA ARG A 353 9.09 3.91 -10.55
C ARG A 353 8.41 3.37 -9.29
N PHE A 354 8.86 3.82 -8.12
CA PHE A 354 8.30 3.40 -6.85
C PHE A 354 6.83 3.84 -6.67
N ALA A 355 6.47 5.06 -7.07
CA ALA A 355 5.10 5.54 -7.03
C ALA A 355 4.15 4.68 -7.86
N LYS A 356 4.59 4.19 -9.04
CA LYS A 356 3.83 3.24 -9.86
C LYS A 356 3.59 1.91 -9.14
N GLU A 357 4.60 1.41 -8.43
CA GLU A 357 4.50 0.16 -7.67
C GLU A 357 3.50 0.28 -6.51
N ILE A 358 3.56 1.36 -5.73
CA ILE A 358 2.61 1.61 -4.63
C ILE A 358 1.19 1.81 -5.17
N TRP A 359 1.03 2.63 -6.21
CA TRP A 359 -0.28 2.81 -6.85
C TRP A 359 -0.88 1.49 -7.32
N SER A 360 -0.08 0.62 -7.95
CA SER A 360 -0.51 -0.72 -8.39
C SER A 360 -0.93 -1.60 -7.21
N LEU A 361 -0.17 -1.59 -6.12
CA LEU A 361 -0.48 -2.35 -4.90
C LEU A 361 -1.79 -1.91 -4.23
N GLU A 362 -2.15 -0.63 -4.31
CA GLU A 362 -3.38 -0.11 -3.71
C GLU A 362 -4.59 -0.29 -4.63
N ASN A 363 -4.40 -0.27 -5.95
CA ASN A 363 -5.48 -0.31 -6.94
C ASN A 363 -5.67 -1.74 -7.53
N LYS A 364 -5.69 -2.78 -6.66
CA LYS A 364 -5.67 -4.24 -6.94
C LYS A 364 -6.77 -4.82 -7.88
N GLY A 365 -7.40 -4.01 -8.73
CA GLY A 365 -8.37 -4.42 -9.76
C GLY A 365 -8.33 -3.62 -11.08
N LEU A 366 -7.47 -2.60 -11.23
CA LEU A 366 -7.34 -1.79 -12.46
C LEU A 366 -5.97 -1.95 -13.17
N GLY A 367 -4.99 -2.57 -12.52
CA GLY A 367 -3.65 -2.81 -13.05
C GLY A 367 -3.50 -4.22 -13.61
N THR A 368 -3.94 -4.46 -14.84
CA THR A 368 -3.50 -5.64 -15.60
C THR A 368 -2.08 -5.41 -16.12
N PHE A 369 -1.40 -6.49 -16.52
CA PHE A 369 -0.13 -6.41 -17.24
C PHE A 369 -0.30 -5.47 -18.46
N GLY A 370 0.38 -4.31 -18.45
CA GLY A 370 0.30 -3.30 -19.52
C GLY A 370 -0.39 -1.99 -19.16
N THR A 371 -0.98 -1.84 -17.97
CA THR A 371 -1.56 -0.55 -17.56
C THR A 371 -0.49 0.52 -17.42
N THR A 372 -0.75 1.72 -17.96
CA THR A 372 0.05 2.93 -17.74
C THR A 372 -0.76 3.89 -16.87
N PRO A 373 -0.34 4.16 -15.63
CA PRO A 373 -1.03 5.16 -14.83
C PRO A 373 -0.73 6.57 -15.33
N ASP A 374 -1.74 7.44 -15.27
CA ASP A 374 -1.59 8.85 -15.57
C ASP A 374 -0.84 9.56 -14.44
N ALA A 375 -0.23 10.71 -14.76
CA ALA A 375 0.52 11.50 -13.78
C ALA A 375 -0.30 11.91 -12.56
N SER A 376 -1.59 12.20 -12.74
CA SER A 376 -2.51 12.54 -11.64
C SER A 376 -2.77 11.37 -10.69
N GLN A 377 -2.67 10.14 -11.17
CA GLN A 377 -2.92 8.93 -10.38
C GLN A 377 -1.73 8.59 -9.47
N ILE A 378 -0.50 8.91 -9.91
CA ILE A 378 0.71 8.66 -9.11
C ILE A 378 1.22 9.91 -8.36
N ALA A 379 0.74 11.10 -8.71
CA ALA A 379 1.08 12.35 -8.02
C ALA A 379 0.92 12.30 -6.49
N PRO A 380 -0.10 11.64 -5.90
CA PRO A 380 -0.23 11.53 -4.44
C PRO A 380 0.93 10.81 -3.75
N TYR A 381 1.67 9.95 -4.46
CA TYR A 381 2.83 9.23 -3.91
C TYR A 381 4.15 9.96 -4.17
N LEU A 382 4.11 11.13 -4.80
CA LEU A 382 5.27 11.93 -5.15
C LEU A 382 5.28 13.24 -4.37
N LYS A 383 6.46 13.66 -3.93
CA LYS A 383 6.64 14.92 -3.23
C LYS A 383 6.18 16.09 -4.11
N ASN A 384 5.35 16.97 -3.54
CA ASN A 384 4.75 18.12 -4.23
C ASN A 384 3.96 17.77 -5.51
N GLY A 385 3.43 16.55 -5.62
CA GLY A 385 2.64 16.13 -6.78
C GLY A 385 3.45 15.73 -8.01
N GLY A 386 4.77 15.72 -7.93
CA GLY A 386 5.65 15.21 -8.99
C GLY A 386 6.90 16.07 -9.23
N PRO A 387 8.05 15.44 -9.53
CA PRO A 387 9.29 16.17 -9.77
C PRO A 387 9.43 16.68 -11.21
N ALA A 388 10.18 17.77 -11.40
CA ALA A 388 10.63 18.21 -12.72
C ALA A 388 12.10 17.85 -12.95
N CYS A 389 12.48 17.60 -14.20
CA CYS A 389 13.88 17.40 -14.55
C CYS A 389 14.63 18.74 -14.41
N PRO A 390 15.81 18.78 -13.76
CA PRO A 390 16.60 20.00 -13.64
C PRO A 390 16.94 20.67 -14.98
N LEU A 391 17.02 19.89 -16.08
CA LEU A 391 17.29 20.42 -17.43
C LEU A 391 16.05 21.00 -18.14
N ALA A 392 14.85 20.84 -17.59
CA ALA A 392 13.63 21.33 -18.22
C ALA A 392 13.47 22.85 -18.12
N GLY A 393 14.29 23.51 -17.29
CA GLY A 393 14.26 24.96 -17.11
C GLY A 393 12.98 25.47 -16.44
N PRO A 394 12.67 26.77 -16.54
CA PRO A 394 11.58 27.42 -15.77
C PRO A 394 10.17 26.93 -16.10
N ARG A 395 9.98 26.24 -17.22
CA ARG A 395 8.70 25.68 -17.66
C ARG A 395 8.62 24.16 -17.43
N GLY A 396 9.63 23.58 -16.79
CA GLY A 396 9.66 22.16 -16.48
C GLY A 396 8.55 21.78 -15.52
N THR A 397 7.67 20.88 -15.97
CA THR A 397 6.67 20.22 -15.12
C THR A 397 6.96 18.73 -15.07
N PHE A 398 6.31 18.03 -14.15
CA PHE A 398 6.40 16.58 -14.06
C PHE A 398 6.07 15.89 -15.39
N GLN A 399 4.92 16.22 -15.99
CA GLN A 399 4.45 15.64 -17.25
C GLN A 399 5.33 15.99 -18.45
N VAL A 400 5.97 17.16 -18.46
CA VAL A 400 6.90 17.55 -19.54
C VAL A 400 8.26 16.88 -19.37
N SER A 401 8.65 16.59 -18.13
CA SER A 401 9.99 16.08 -17.81
C SER A 401 10.13 14.58 -17.96
N TYR A 402 9.05 13.84 -17.69
CA TYR A 402 9.10 12.39 -17.52
C TYR A 402 7.95 11.68 -18.22
N MET A 403 8.26 10.55 -18.85
CA MET A 403 7.28 9.56 -19.28
C MET A 403 7.21 8.44 -18.24
N ILE A 404 6.01 8.19 -17.74
CA ILE A 404 5.75 7.22 -16.65
C ILE A 404 5.89 5.78 -17.16
N HIS A 405 5.42 5.51 -18.38
CA HIS A 405 5.31 4.19 -19.01
C HIS A 405 4.44 3.18 -18.23
N GLN A 406 4.13 2.06 -18.88
CA GLN A 406 3.39 0.96 -18.27
C GLN A 406 4.09 0.44 -17.00
N LEU A 407 3.32 -0.18 -16.09
CA LEU A 407 3.82 -0.68 -14.80
C LEU A 407 5.07 -1.56 -14.91
N SER A 408 5.18 -2.37 -15.96
CA SER A 408 6.31 -3.29 -16.18
C SER A 408 7.57 -2.64 -16.78
N SER A 409 7.54 -1.35 -17.10
CA SER A 409 8.65 -0.64 -17.74
C SER A 409 9.16 0.48 -16.84
N ASN A 410 10.47 0.72 -16.86
CA ASN A 410 11.05 1.85 -16.15
C ASN A 410 10.54 3.18 -16.74
N PRO A 411 10.31 4.22 -15.91
CA PRO A 411 10.05 5.56 -16.41
C PRO A 411 11.28 6.09 -17.17
N SER A 412 11.07 7.06 -18.06
CA SER A 412 12.16 7.69 -18.81
C SER A 412 12.10 9.21 -18.72
N CYS A 413 13.25 9.86 -18.76
CA CYS A 413 13.34 11.30 -18.83
C CYS A 413 13.33 11.78 -20.29
N ASN A 414 12.53 12.80 -20.59
CA ASN A 414 12.45 13.41 -21.93
C ASN A 414 13.73 14.14 -22.34
N PHE A 415 14.67 14.33 -21.41
CA PHE A 415 15.96 14.97 -21.63
C PHE A 415 17.12 13.97 -21.72
N GLY A 416 16.83 12.67 -21.89
CA GLY A 416 17.83 11.64 -22.19
C GLY A 416 18.48 10.98 -20.96
N HIS A 417 18.08 11.33 -19.74
CA HIS A 417 18.55 10.64 -18.53
C HIS A 417 17.92 9.26 -18.40
N ILE A 418 18.75 8.30 -18.01
CA ILE A 418 18.37 6.90 -17.84
C ILE A 418 18.31 6.62 -16.34
N LEU A 419 17.29 5.86 -15.92
CA LEU A 419 17.22 5.35 -14.56
C LEU A 419 18.34 4.31 -14.40
N GLU A 420 19.35 4.67 -13.64
CA GLU A 420 20.47 3.81 -13.35
C GLU A 420 20.47 3.47 -11.86
N GLU A 421 20.15 2.21 -11.55
CA GLU A 421 20.14 1.71 -10.19
C GLU A 421 20.79 0.33 -10.13
N PRO A 422 21.42 -0.03 -9.01
CA PRO A 422 21.80 -1.42 -8.75
C PRO A 422 20.54 -2.28 -8.64
N GLU A 423 20.60 -3.51 -9.15
CA GLU A 423 19.59 -4.51 -8.81
C GLU A 423 19.78 -4.94 -7.35
N TYR A 424 18.71 -4.93 -6.56
CA TYR A 424 18.70 -5.41 -5.16
C TYR A 424 18.59 -6.93 -5.07
#